data_AF-A0A7X8MRC0-F1
#
_entry.id   AF-A0A7X8MRC0-F1
#
_cell.length_a   1.000
_cell.length_b   1.000
_cell.length_c   1.000
_cell.angle_alpha   90.00
_cell.angle_beta   90.00
_cell.angle_gamma   90.00
#
_symmetry.space_group_name_H-M   'P 1'
#
loop_
_entity.id
_entity.type
_entity.pdbx_description
1 polymer ?
#
loop_
_entity_poly.entity_id
_entity_poly.type
_entity_poly.pdbx_seq_one_letter_code
_entity_poly.pdbx_strand_id
1 'polypeptide(L)'
;MAKRKEYAVILVENEDLCAIKEVSQNTFNQIKDMQNEGKDGLSIVKGIVELSSREDNLISNGLSKGEAIERAKETGYNYLSLDL
;
A
#
# COMPACT_ATOMS: atom_id res chain seq x y z
N MET A 1 18.24 2.07 18.74
CA MET A 1 17.58 0.92 18.09
C MET A 1 17.02 1.42 16.77
N ALA A 2 17.54 0.96 15.63
CA ALA A 2 16.98 1.37 14.34
C ALA A 2 15.57 0.79 14.24
N LYS A 3 14.53 1.64 14.31
CA LYS A 3 13.16 1.22 13.95
C LYS A 3 13.27 0.53 12.60
N ARG A 4 12.86 -0.74 12.52
CA ARG A 4 12.70 -1.40 11.23
C ARG A 4 11.77 -0.49 10.42
N LYS A 5 12.21 -0.08 9.24
CA LYS A 5 11.35 0.67 8.33
C LYS A 5 10.22 -0.28 7.94
N GLU A 6 9.03 0.01 8.41
CA GLU A 6 7.86 -0.74 8.02
C GLU A 6 7.39 -0.20 6.67
N TYR A 7 6.88 -1.09 5.82
CA TYR A 7 6.47 -0.76 4.45
C TYR A 7 4.97 -0.89 4.34
N ALA A 8 4.35 0.06 3.65
CA ALA A 8 2.92 0.11 3.47
C ALA A 8 2.56 0.40 2.01
N VAL A 9 1.33 0.08 1.66
CA VAL A 9 0.76 0.28 0.34
C VAL A 9 -0.61 0.91 0.52
N ILE A 10 -0.81 2.05 -0.11
CA ILE A 10 -2.08 2.77 -0.17
C ILE A 10 -2.78 2.31 -1.44
N LEU A 11 -3.82 1.51 -1.27
CA LEU A 11 -4.75 1.13 -2.32
C LEU A 11 -5.78 2.24 -2.46
N VAL A 12 -5.81 2.90 -3.61
CA VAL A 12 -6.72 4.00 -3.93
C VAL A 12 -7.81 3.41 -4.83
N GLU A 13 -8.98 3.12 -4.28
CA GLU A 13 -10.14 2.72 -5.08
C GLU A 13 -10.85 3.95 -5.65
N ASN A 14 -10.93 5.03 -4.87
CA ASN A 14 -11.40 6.36 -5.26
C ASN A 14 -10.74 7.42 -4.37
N GLU A 15 -10.85 8.71 -4.72
CA GLU A 15 -10.23 9.81 -3.93
C GLU A 15 -10.65 9.82 -2.44
N ASP A 16 -11.88 9.37 -2.17
CA ASP A 16 -12.47 9.26 -0.82
C ASP A 16 -12.42 7.85 -0.22
N LEU A 17 -11.97 6.85 -1.01
CA LEU A 17 -11.94 5.45 -0.60
C LEU A 17 -10.55 4.88 -0.82
N CYS A 18 -9.70 5.01 0.20
CA CYS A 18 -8.38 4.43 0.25
C CYS A 18 -8.25 3.43 1.41
N ALA A 19 -7.44 2.41 1.17
CA ALA A 19 -7.03 1.43 2.16
C ALA A 19 -5.51 1.42 2.30
N ILE A 20 -5.00 1.41 3.53
CA ILE A 20 -3.58 1.26 3.81
C ILE A 20 -3.35 -0.18 4.23
N LYS A 21 -2.48 -0.88 3.52
CA LYS A 21 -2.03 -2.22 3.88
C LYS A 21 -0.56 -2.21 4.26
N GLU A 22 -0.22 -2.87 5.35
CA GLU A 22 1.17 -3.20 5.65
C GLU A 22 1.64 -4.30 4.72
N VAL A 23 2.89 -4.22 4.27
CA VAL A 23 3.49 -5.25 3.43
C VAL A 23 4.93 -5.49 3.84
N SER A 24 5.41 -6.69 3.54
CA SER A 24 6.83 -6.99 3.64
C SER A 24 7.66 -6.13 2.69
N GLN A 25 8.93 -5.84 3.03
CA GLN A 25 9.86 -5.13 2.16
C GLN A 25 9.98 -5.78 0.76
N ASN A 26 9.97 -7.11 0.71
CA ASN A 26 10.03 -7.86 -0.55
C ASN A 26 8.83 -7.55 -1.45
N THR A 27 7.64 -7.48 -0.87
CA THR A 27 6.39 -7.19 -1.57
C THR A 27 6.33 -5.73 -2.00
N PHE A 28 6.76 -4.80 -1.14
CA PHE A 28 6.93 -3.40 -1.51
C PHE A 28 7.82 -3.21 -2.74
N ASN A 29 8.97 -3.90 -2.78
CA ASN A 29 9.88 -3.82 -3.91
C ASN A 29 9.27 -4.42 -5.18
N GLN A 30 8.55 -5.54 -5.07
CA GLN A 30 7.83 -6.14 -6.21
C GLN A 30 6.77 -5.19 -6.77
N ILE A 31 5.97 -4.55 -5.91
CA ILE A 31 4.97 -3.54 -6.33
C ILE A 31 5.65 -2.40 -7.08
N LYS A 32 6.74 -1.88 -6.50
CA LYS A 32 7.50 -0.79 -7.10
C LYS A 32 8.04 -1.18 -8.47
N ASP A 33 8.55 -2.40 -8.61
CA ASP A 33 9.07 -2.90 -9.88
C ASP A 33 7.94 -2.99 -10.92
N MET A 34 6.80 -3.60 -10.56
CA MET A 34 5.63 -3.70 -11.44
C MET A 34 5.04 -2.35 -11.84
N GLN A 35 5.05 -1.35 -10.95
CA GLN A 35 4.66 0.02 -11.30
C GLN A 35 5.64 0.65 -12.29
N ASN A 36 6.95 0.40 -12.14
CA ASN A 36 7.95 0.85 -13.12
C ASN A 36 7.81 0.13 -14.47
N GLU A 37 7.36 -1.13 -14.48
CA GLU A 37 6.99 -1.87 -15.70
C GLU A 37 5.70 -1.32 -16.35
N GLY A 38 4.97 -0.41 -15.70
CA GLY A 38 3.72 0.17 -16.20
C GLY A 38 2.49 -0.72 -16.00
N LYS A 39 2.51 -1.64 -15.03
CA LYS A 39 1.33 -2.46 -14.70
C LYS A 39 0.31 -1.67 -13.89
N ASP A 40 -0.96 -1.86 -14.22
CA ASP A 40 -2.10 -1.27 -13.50
C ASP A 40 -2.21 -1.81 -12.06
N GLY A 41 -2.72 -1.00 -11.15
CA GLY A 41 -2.78 -1.37 -9.73
C GLY A 41 -3.64 -2.59 -9.45
N LEU A 42 -4.75 -2.78 -10.16
CA LEU A 42 -5.55 -4.00 -10.10
C LEU A 42 -4.75 -5.27 -10.44
N SER A 43 -3.90 -5.19 -11.48
CA SER A 43 -3.05 -6.31 -11.89
C SER A 43 -1.99 -6.62 -10.84
N ILE A 44 -1.44 -5.58 -10.21
CA ILE A 44 -0.46 -5.70 -9.12
C ILE A 44 -1.11 -6.35 -7.89
N VAL A 45 -2.27 -5.86 -7.45
CA VAL A 45 -2.99 -6.43 -6.29
C VAL A 45 -3.36 -7.90 -6.51
N LYS A 46 -3.81 -8.26 -7.72
CA LYS A 46 -4.11 -9.66 -8.06
C LYS A 46 -2.86 -10.54 -8.11
N GLY A 47 -1.72 -9.99 -8.52
CA GLY A 47 -0.45 -10.70 -8.57
C GLY A 47 0.20 -10.93 -7.21
N ILE A 48 -0.23 -10.19 -6.17
CA ILE A 48 0.41 -10.18 -4.87
C ILE A 48 -0.54 -10.71 -3.80
N VAL A 49 -0.23 -11.91 -3.29
CA VAL A 49 -1.05 -12.61 -2.30
C VAL A 49 -1.25 -11.79 -1.00
N GLU A 50 -0.22 -11.07 -0.55
CA GLU A 50 -0.30 -10.17 0.63
C GLU A 50 -1.29 -9.02 0.44
N LEU A 51 -1.46 -8.52 -0.79
CA LEU A 51 -2.45 -7.49 -1.11
C LEU A 51 -3.84 -8.07 -1.39
N SER A 52 -3.88 -9.28 -1.95
CA SER A 52 -5.13 -9.99 -2.25
C SER A 52 -5.84 -10.51 -0.99
N SER A 53 -5.08 -10.85 0.05
CA SER A 53 -5.62 -11.28 1.35
C SER A 53 -6.21 -10.08 2.09
N ARG A 54 -7.49 -10.16 2.46
CA ARG A 54 -8.32 -8.98 2.73
C ARG A 54 -8.22 -8.40 4.15
N GLU A 55 -7.72 -9.12 5.15
CA GLU A 55 -7.96 -8.70 6.55
C GLU A 55 -6.71 -8.62 7.45
N ASP A 56 -5.73 -9.52 7.34
CA ASP A 56 -4.61 -9.56 8.31
C ASP A 56 -3.66 -8.35 8.29
N ASN A 57 -3.49 -7.70 7.13
CA ASN A 57 -2.49 -6.64 6.96
C ASN A 57 -3.10 -5.24 6.76
N LEU A 58 -4.39 -5.07 7.03
CA LEU A 58 -5.10 -3.82 6.82
C LEU A 58 -4.85 -2.86 8.00
N ILE A 59 -4.08 -1.80 7.77
CA ILE A 59 -3.81 -0.76 8.77
C ILE A 59 -5.02 0.15 8.94
N SER A 60 -5.63 0.57 7.83
CA SER A 60 -6.80 1.47 7.84
C SER A 60 -7.57 1.35 6.53
N ASN A 61 -8.89 1.56 6.58
CA ASN A 61 -9.77 1.55 5.42
C ASN A 61 -10.78 2.70 5.50
N GLY A 62 -11.28 3.15 4.35
CA GLY A 62 -12.26 4.23 4.26
C GLY A 62 -11.68 5.62 4.56
N LEU A 63 -10.39 5.81 4.28
CA LEU A 63 -9.75 7.12 4.37
C LEU A 63 -9.72 7.79 2.99
N SER A 64 -9.79 9.11 2.94
CA SER A 64 -9.44 9.83 1.71
C SER A 64 -7.94 9.69 1.42
N LYS A 65 -7.54 9.91 0.16
CA LYS A 65 -6.14 9.81 -0.27
C LYS A 65 -5.19 10.68 0.57
N GLY A 66 -5.62 11.89 0.91
CA GLY A 66 -4.87 12.80 1.80
C GLY A 66 -4.63 12.21 3.18
N GLU A 67 -5.71 11.82 3.86
CA GLU A 67 -5.67 11.17 5.18
C GLU A 67 -4.81 9.91 5.19
N ALA A 68 -4.89 9.09 4.14
CA ALA A 68 -4.12 7.87 4.03
C ALA A 68 -2.61 8.14 3.92
N ILE A 69 -2.23 9.16 3.15
CA ILE A 69 -0.85 9.61 3.01
C ILE A 69 -0.34 10.22 4.32
N GLU A 70 -1.14 11.06 4.97
CA GLU A 70 -0.79 11.66 6.25
C GLU A 70 -0.57 10.59 7.31
N ARG A 71 -1.49 9.62 7.43
CA ARG A 71 -1.33 8.51 8.37
C ARG A 71 -0.07 7.70 8.12
N ALA A 72 0.24 7.40 6.86
CA ALA A 72 1.45 6.67 6.50
C ALA A 72 2.72 7.44 6.89
N LYS A 73 2.73 8.77 6.70
CA LYS A 73 3.83 9.66 7.10
C LYS A 73 3.97 9.77 8.62
N GLU A 74 2.87 9.99 9.34
CA GLU A 74 2.85 10.13 10.80
C GLU A 74 3.40 8.89 11.49
N THR A 75 3.07 7.71 10.95
CA THR A 75 3.54 6.45 11.51
C THR A 75 4.98 6.11 11.08
N GLY A 76 5.51 6.81 10.08
CA GLY A 76 6.88 6.63 9.58
C GLY A 76 7.05 5.46 8.60
N TYR A 77 5.96 5.00 7.98
CA TYR A 77 5.99 3.95 6.96
C TYR A 77 6.58 4.47 5.65
N ASN A 78 7.30 3.61 4.94
CA ASN A 78 7.56 3.86 3.51
C ASN A 78 6.34 3.36 2.74
N TYR A 79 5.65 4.27 2.04
CA TYR A 79 4.40 3.95 1.36
C TYR A 79 4.50 4.10 -0.16
N LEU A 80 3.71 3.31 -0.87
CA LEU A 80 3.42 3.46 -2.31
C LEU A 80 1.92 3.65 -2.50
N SER A 81 1.51 4.42 -3.49
CA SER A 81 0.10 4.55 -3.88
C SER A 81 -0.16 3.75 -5.14
N LEU A 82 -1.19 2.91 -5.11
CA LEU A 82 -1.69 2.10 -6.21
C LEU A 82 -3.13 2.50 -6.51
N ASP A 83 -3.36 3.06 -7.70
CA ASP A 83 -4.70 3.31 -8.22
C ASP A 83 -5.29 1.99 -8.73
N LEU A 84 -6.49 1.65 -8.25
CA LEU A 84 -7.21 0.41 -8.59
C LEU A 84 -8.31 0.67 -9.63
#